data_AF-B1JD16-F1
#
_entry.id   AF-B1JD16-F1
#
_cell.length_a   1.000
_cell.length_b   1.000
_cell.length_c   1.000
_cell.angle_alpha   90.00
_cell.angle_beta   90.00
_cell.angle_gamma   90.00
#
_symmetry.space_group_name_H-M   'P 1'
#
loop_
_entity.id
_entity.type
_entity.pdbx_description
1 polymer ?
#
loop_
_entity_poly.entity_id
_entity_poly.type
_entity_poly.pdbx_seq_one_letter_code
_entity_poly.pdbx_strand_id
1 'polypeptide(L)'
;MTTAPIVANVAAEAEFQLMVAKDNLIWLSSLVRAVHLSHTHDRGLHADSLASLAQFLDDTGFSGVDREIERFRQIHKDHCAPRKPTSRNRGAGGAA
;
A
#
# COMPACT_ATOMS: atom_id res chain seq x y z
N MET A 1 23.00 -3.36 -15.95
CA MET A 1 22.18 -2.56 -16.89
C MET A 1 20.79 -2.49 -16.31
N THR A 2 20.40 -1.35 -15.73
CA THR A 2 19.06 -1.14 -15.15
C THR A 2 18.09 -0.80 -16.29
N THR A 3 17.33 -1.80 -16.72
CA THR A 3 16.21 -1.62 -17.65
C THR A 3 15.19 -0.70 -16.99
N ALA A 4 14.94 0.47 -17.58
CA ALA A 4 13.87 1.34 -17.12
C ALA A 4 12.56 0.53 -17.05
N PRO A 5 11.76 0.66 -15.98
CA PRO A 5 10.53 -0.09 -15.84
C PRO A 5 9.61 0.24 -17.03
N ILE A 6 9.23 -0.80 -17.76
CA ILE A 6 8.26 -0.70 -18.86
C ILE A 6 6.88 -0.46 -18.22
N VAL A 7 5.98 0.24 -18.91
CA VAL A 7 4.60 0.50 -18.46
C VAL A 7 3.91 -0.77 -17.93
N ALA A 8 4.18 -1.93 -18.55
CA ALA A 8 3.69 -3.23 -18.09
C ALA A 8 4.12 -3.60 -16.66
N ASN A 9 5.36 -3.31 -16.26
CA ASN A 9 5.85 -3.59 -14.90
C ASN A 9 5.17 -2.69 -13.87
N VAL A 10 4.93 -1.43 -14.22
CA VAL A 10 4.21 -0.48 -13.35
C VAL A 10 2.73 -0.88 -13.20
N ALA A 11 2.11 -1.34 -14.29
CA ALA A 11 0.73 -1.81 -14.28
C ALA A 11 0.56 -3.09 -13.45
N ALA A 12 1.46 -4.07 -13.58
CA ALA A 12 1.43 -5.30 -12.78
C ALA A 12 1.61 -5.02 -11.28
N GLU A 13 2.48 -4.06 -10.95
CA GLU A 13 2.69 -3.62 -9.57
C GLU A 13 1.44 -2.92 -8.99
N ALA A 14 0.81 -2.02 -9.76
CA ALA A 14 -0.43 -1.39 -9.36
C ALA A 14 -1.58 -2.41 -9.17
N GLU A 15 -1.67 -3.42 -10.04
CA GLU A 15 -2.63 -4.51 -9.91
C GLU A 15 -2.42 -5.29 -8.60
N PHE A 16 -1.17 -5.66 -8.28
CA PHE A 16 -0.85 -6.31 -7.02
C PHE A 16 -1.26 -5.48 -5.81
N GLN A 17 -0.95 -4.19 -5.80
CA GLN A 17 -1.33 -3.27 -4.73
C GLN A 17 -2.86 -3.18 -4.56
N LEU A 18 -3.61 -3.14 -5.67
CA LEU A 18 -5.07 -3.12 -5.65
C LEU A 18 -5.67 -4.43 -5.12
N MET A 19 -5.07 -5.59 -5.44
CA MET A 19 -5.51 -6.88 -4.89
C MET A 19 -5.32 -6.93 -3.37
N VAL A 20 -4.14 -6.51 -2.87
CA VAL A 20 -3.86 -6.47 -1.43
C VAL A 20 -4.82 -5.51 -0.72
N ALA A 21 -5.04 -4.32 -1.28
CA ALA A 21 -5.99 -3.36 -0.73
C ALA A 21 -7.42 -3.91 -0.68
N LYS A 22 -7.86 -4.60 -1.74
CA LYS A 22 -9.18 -5.24 -1.81
C LYS A 22 -9.35 -6.28 -0.70
N ASP A 23 -8.38 -7.15 -0.47
CA ASP A 23 -8.48 -8.18 0.56
C ASP A 23 -8.60 -7.57 1.97
N ASN A 24 -7.88 -6.49 2.24
CA ASN A 24 -7.99 -5.76 3.50
C ASN A 24 -9.37 -5.11 3.69
N LEU A 25 -9.94 -4.53 2.63
CA LEU A 25 -11.30 -3.98 2.67
C LEU A 25 -12.36 -5.06 2.90
N ILE A 26 -12.16 -6.27 2.35
CA ILE A 26 -13.05 -7.41 2.58
C ILE A 26 -12.99 -7.85 4.05
N TRP A 27 -11.79 -7.95 4.62
CA TRP A 27 -11.61 -8.30 6.04
C TRP A 27 -12.28 -7.28 6.97
N LEU A 28 -12.03 -5.99 6.73
CA LEU A 28 -12.64 -4.91 7.51
C LEU A 28 -14.19 -4.95 7.42
N SER A 29 -14.72 -5.09 6.20
CA SER A 29 -16.16 -5.21 5.96
C SER A 29 -16.76 -6.42 6.70
N SER A 30 -16.06 -7.55 6.71
CA SER A 30 -16.51 -8.76 7.39
C SER A 30 -16.54 -8.58 8.91
N LEU A 31 -15.53 -7.93 9.48
CA LEU A 31 -15.48 -7.62 10.92
C LEU A 31 -16.62 -6.68 11.34
N VAL A 32 -16.86 -5.61 10.57
CA VAL A 32 -17.97 -4.68 10.81
C VAL A 32 -19.32 -5.40 10.74
N ARG A 33 -19.50 -6.29 9.75
CA ARG A 33 -20.72 -7.11 9.63
C ARG A 33 -20.90 -8.06 10.82
N ALA A 34 -19.83 -8.67 11.32
CA ALA A 34 -19.89 -9.53 12.49
C ALA A 34 -20.28 -8.75 13.76
N VAL A 35 -19.74 -7.54 13.96
CA VAL A 35 -20.12 -6.66 15.07
C VAL A 35 -21.59 -6.29 14.98
N HIS A 36 -22.06 -5.88 13.79
CA HIS A 36 -23.46 -5.54 13.55
C HIS A 36 -24.39 -6.74 13.78
N LEU A 37 -24.01 -7.93 13.30
CA LEU A 37 -24.79 -9.15 13.51
C LEU A 37 -24.91 -9.50 14.99
N SER A 38 -23.80 -9.45 15.74
CA SER A 38 -23.82 -9.71 17.18
C SER A 38 -24.70 -8.72 17.92
N HIS A 39 -24.64 -7.43 17.55
CA HIS A 39 -25.47 -6.40 18.17
C HIS A 39 -26.96 -6.62 17.89
N THR A 40 -27.32 -7.02 16.66
CA THR A 40 -28.71 -7.16 16.23
C THR A 40 -29.36 -8.48 16.63
N HIS A 41 -28.60 -9.59 16.68
CA HIS A 41 -29.15 -10.94 16.89
C HIS A 41 -28.81 -11.53 18.25
N ASP A 42 -27.62 -11.23 18.79
CA ASP A 42 -27.13 -11.83 20.05
C ASP A 42 -27.15 -10.84 21.22
N ARG A 43 -27.88 -9.72 21.09
CA ARG A 43 -27.92 -8.61 22.06
C ARG A 43 -26.52 -8.06 22.40
N GLY A 44 -25.58 -8.17 21.47
CA GLY A 44 -24.19 -7.74 21.66
C GLY A 44 -23.32 -8.69 22.47
N LEU A 45 -23.73 -9.95 22.69
CA LEU A 45 -22.95 -10.94 23.46
C LEU A 45 -21.49 -11.05 23.02
N HIS A 46 -21.21 -10.86 21.72
CA HIS A 46 -19.87 -10.97 21.14
C HIS A 46 -19.27 -9.62 20.77
N ALA A 47 -19.96 -8.50 21.05
CA ALA A 47 -19.51 -7.17 20.66
C ALA A 47 -18.15 -6.82 21.27
N ASP A 48 -17.94 -7.10 22.56
CA ASP A 48 -16.67 -6.82 23.25
C ASP A 48 -15.52 -7.69 22.73
N SER A 49 -15.77 -8.97 22.44
CA SER A 49 -14.77 -9.86 21.86
C SER A 49 -14.39 -9.46 20.45
N LEU A 50 -15.36 -9.00 19.64
CA LEU A 50 -15.11 -8.50 18.29
C LEU A 50 -14.39 -7.15 18.28
N ALA A 51 -14.70 -6.27 19.24
CA ALA A 51 -13.97 -5.03 19.45
C ALA A 51 -12.52 -5.31 19.90
N SER A 52 -12.33 -6.27 20.80
CA SER A 52 -11.00 -6.71 21.24
C SER A 52 -10.21 -7.34 20.09
N LEU A 53 -10.87 -8.09 19.20
CA LEU A 53 -10.26 -8.59 17.98
C LEU A 53 -9.85 -7.43 17.07
N ALA A 54 -10.69 -6.43 16.86
CA ALA A 54 -10.35 -5.24 16.07
C ALA A 54 -9.10 -4.54 16.62
N GLN A 55 -9.04 -4.33 17.95
CA GLN A 55 -7.90 -3.73 18.61
C GLN A 55 -6.63 -4.57 18.46
N PHE A 56 -6.73 -5.89 18.66
CA PHE A 56 -5.60 -6.80 18.48
C PHE A 56 -5.07 -6.77 17.05
N LEU A 57 -5.95 -6.71 16.05
CA LEU A 57 -5.56 -6.60 14.66
C LEU A 57 -4.83 -5.28 14.39
N ASP A 58 -5.28 -4.17 14.98
CA ASP A 58 -4.58 -2.87 14.90
C ASP A 58 -3.20 -2.93 15.58
N ASP A 59 -3.14 -3.39 16.83
CA ASP A 59 -1.92 -3.48 17.65
C ASP A 59 -0.84 -4.37 17.04
N THR A 60 -1.25 -5.43 16.31
CA THR A 60 -0.33 -6.36 15.64
C THR A 60 0.04 -5.95 14.23
N GLY A 61 -0.49 -4.82 13.73
CA GLY A 61 -0.26 -4.38 12.35
C GLY A 61 -0.85 -5.36 11.34
N PHE A 62 -2.02 -5.92 11.64
CA PHE A 62 -2.72 -6.89 10.80
C PHE A 62 -2.76 -6.40 9.35
N SER A 63 -2.62 -7.36 8.42
CA SER A 63 -2.34 -7.21 6.99
C SER A 63 -0.93 -6.81 6.58
N GLY A 64 -0.08 -6.38 7.53
CA GLY A 64 1.32 -6.02 7.23
C GLY A 64 1.44 -4.85 6.25
N VAL A 65 0.41 -4.01 6.13
CA VAL A 65 0.34 -2.92 5.15
C VAL A 65 1.51 -1.96 5.30
N ASP A 66 1.92 -1.58 6.52
CA ASP A 66 3.08 -0.71 6.72
C ASP A 66 4.39 -1.35 6.23
N ARG A 67 4.53 -2.67 6.40
CA ARG A 67 5.69 -3.42 5.90
C ARG A 67 5.70 -3.45 4.38
N GLU A 68 4.57 -3.70 3.73
CA GLU A 68 4.48 -3.67 2.26
C GLU A 68 4.66 -2.25 1.71
N ILE A 69 4.15 -1.22 2.40
CA ILE A 69 4.40 0.20 2.06
C ILE A 69 5.90 0.49 2.09
N GLU A 70 6.61 0.07 3.15
CA GLU A 70 8.06 0.30 3.23
C GLU A 70 8.82 -0.51 2.17
N ARG A 71 8.38 -1.74 1.88
CA ARG A 71 8.92 -2.55 0.78
C ARG A 71 8.76 -1.85 -0.57
N PHE A 72 7.59 -1.31 -0.89
CA PHE A 72 7.36 -0.55 -2.12
C PHE A 72 8.15 0.76 -2.16
N ARG A 73 8.27 1.46 -1.03
CA ARG A 73 9.11 2.64 -0.92
C ARG A 73 10.57 2.32 -1.19
N GLN A 74 11.06 1.17 -0.72
CA GLN A 74 12.42 0.71 -0.98
C GLN A 74 12.63 0.34 -2.45
N ILE A 75 11.69 -0.40 -3.05
CA ILE A 75 11.70 -0.71 -4.50
C ILE A 75 11.73 0.57 -5.34
N HIS A 76 10.93 1.58 -4.99
CA HIS A 76 10.98 2.89 -5.66
C HIS A 76 12.38 3.51 -5.53
N LYS A 77 12.95 3.61 -4.32
CA LYS A 77 14.30 4.17 -4.12
C LYS A 77 15.35 3.44 -4.98
N ASP A 78 15.30 2.12 -5.03
CA ASP A 78 16.30 1.28 -5.69
C ASP A 78 16.15 1.22 -7.22
N HIS A 79 14.96 1.53 -7.74
CA HIS A 79 14.64 1.46 -9.17
C HIS A 79 14.25 2.81 -9.79
N CYS A 80 14.37 3.90 -9.04
CA CYS A 80 14.11 5.23 -9.54
C CYS A 80 15.06 5.53 -10.72
N ALA A 81 14.51 5.99 -11.84
CA ALA A 81 15.29 6.29 -13.03
C ALA A 81 16.42 7.29 -12.71
N PRO A 82 17.63 7.13 -13.30
CA PRO A 82 18.72 8.06 -13.09
C PRO A 82 18.26 9.49 -13.34
N ARG A 83 18.25 10.32 -12.29
CA ARG A 83 17.95 11.74 -12.44
C ARG A 83 19.06 12.32 -13.30
N LYS A 84 18.70 12.83 -14.49
CA LYS A 84 19.65 13.57 -15.34
C LYS A 84 20.35 14.60 -14.45
N PRO A 85 21.70 14.65 -14.42
CA PRO A 85 22.36 15.77 -13.77
C PRO A 85 21.80 17.02 -14.42
N THR A 86 21.37 17.97 -13.58
CA THR A 86 20.97 19.30 -14.01
C THR A 86 22.12 19.87 -14.84
N SER A 87 22.01 19.75 -16.17
CA SER A 87 22.95 20.35 -17.09
C SER A 87 22.72 21.85 -16.97
N ARG A 88 23.49 22.48 -16.08
CA ARG A 88 23.62 23.92 -16.01
C ARG A 88 24.01 24.35 -17.42
N ASN A 89 23.09 25.08 -18.05
CA ASN A 89 23.14 25.59 -19.41
C ASN A 89 24.58 25.74 -19.91
N ARG A 90 25.00 24.95 -20.91
CA ARG A 90 26.15 25.30 -21.74
C ARG A 90 25.78 26.63 -22.38
N GLY A 91 26.40 27.70 -21.90
CA GLY A 91 26.32 29.00 -22.53
C GLY A 91 26.73 28.83 -23.99
N ALA A 92 25.76 29.01 -24.87
CA ALA A 92 26.02 29.35 -26.26
C ALA A 92 26.65 30.74 -26.28
N GLY A 93 27.86 30.82 -26.83
CA GLY A 93 28.56 32.05 -27.11
C GLY A 93 29.99 31.70 -27.48
N GLY A 94 30.45 31.82 -28.71
CA GLY A 94 29.85 32.21 -29.98
C GLY A 94 30.97 31.98 -30.99
N ALA A 95 30.67 31.38 -32.12
CA ALA A 95 31.61 31.28 -33.22
C ALA A 95 31.66 32.64 -33.93
N ALA A 96 32.84 33.27 -33.96
CA ALA A 96 33.41 34.08 -35.04
C ALA A 96 34.74 34.69 -34.56
#